data_AF-A0A2N2PT38-F1
#
_entry.id   AF-A0A2N2PT38-F1
#
_cell.length_a   1.000
_cell.length_b   1.000
_cell.length_c   1.000
_cell.angle_alpha   90.00
_cell.angle_beta   90.00
_cell.angle_gamma   90.00
#
_symmetry.space_group_name_H-M   'P 1'
#
loop_
_entity.id
_entity.type
_entity.pdbx_description
1 polymer ?
#
loop_
_entity_poly.entity_id
_entity_poly.type
_entity_poly.pdbx_seq_one_letter_code
_entity_poly.pdbx_strand_id
1 'polypeptide(L)' 'MKDYKWEESLVEQRVTYTLEVKGRLIVIENVPARVNVETGEQLFSPDTVERLQKMIWEQNRPTGVIQVPVYEFA' A
#
# COMPACT_ATOMS: atom_id res chain seq x y z
N MET A 1 -34.77 7.79 1.55
CA MET A 1 -33.49 7.35 2.13
C MET A 1 -32.80 8.60 2.64
N LYS A 2 -32.27 8.62 3.87
CA LYS A 2 -31.49 9.78 4.35
C LYS A 2 -30.11 9.68 3.70
N ASP A 3 -29.74 10.67 2.91
CA ASP A 3 -28.38 10.85 2.41
C ASP A 3 -27.48 11.24 3.58
N TYR A 4 -26.76 10.26 4.12
CA TYR A 4 -25.66 10.53 5.04
C TYR A 4 -24.45 10.92 4.20
N LYS A 5 -24.20 12.23 4.09
CA LYS A 5 -22.99 12.75 3.48
C LYS A 5 -21.85 12.65 4.50
N TRP A 6 -21.09 11.56 4.44
CA TRP A 6 -19.84 11.43 5.18
C TRP A 6 -18.78 12.27 4.48
N GLU A 7 -18.25 13.28 5.16
CA GLU A 7 -17.12 14.07 4.66
C GLU A 7 -15.83 13.39 5.09
N GLU A 8 -15.25 12.59 4.21
CA GLU A 8 -13.96 11.95 4.46
C GLU A 8 -12.82 12.95 4.35
N SER A 9 -12.01 13.06 5.39
CA SER A 9 -10.79 13.89 5.37
C SER A 9 -9.62 13.09 4.79
N LEU A 10 -9.43 13.23 3.48
CA LEU A 10 -8.36 12.58 2.72
C LEU A 10 -7.20 13.55 2.48
N VAL A 11 -5.98 13.13 2.80
CA VAL A 11 -4.74 13.90 2.53
C VAL A 11 -3.82 13.16 1.57
N GLU A 12 -3.15 13.89 0.68
CA GLU A 12 -2.12 13.32 -0.17
C GLU A 12 -0.85 13.05 0.63
N GLN A 13 -0.35 11.82 0.56
CA GLN A 13 0.88 11.41 1.23
C GLN A 13 1.61 10.30 0.47
N ARG A 14 2.88 10.10 0.81
CA ARG A 14 3.67 8.96 0.34
C ARG A 14 3.68 7.89 1.42
N VAL A 15 3.26 6.68 1.07
CA VAL A 15 3.12 5.55 1.99
C VAL A 15 4.05 4.40 1.64
N THR A 16 4.27 3.51 2.60
CA THR A 16 4.87 2.21 2.35
C THR A 16 3.75 1.21 2.07
N TYR A 17 3.78 0.63 0.88
CA TYR A 17 2.85 -0.41 0.46
C TYR A 17 3.49 -1.79 0.68
N THR A 18 2.86 -2.60 1.52
CA THR A 18 3.34 -3.93 1.87
C THR A 18 2.33 -4.97 1.42
N LEU A 19 2.81 -5.99 0.72
CA LEU A 19 1.98 -7.09 0.26
C LEU A 19 2.75 -8.41 0.36
N GLU A 20 2.00 -9.50 0.52
CA GLU A 20 2.55 -10.84 0.42
C GLU A 20 2.19 -11.43 -0.94
N VAL A 21 3.19 -11.90 -1.69
CA VAL A 21 3.00 -12.56 -2.98
C VAL A 21 3.81 -13.84 -2.99
N LYS A 22 3.13 -14.99 -3.16
CA LYS A 22 3.76 -16.32 -3.24
C LYS A 22 4.70 -16.60 -2.03
N GLY A 23 4.25 -16.26 -0.82
CA GLY A 23 5.01 -16.47 0.42
C GLY A 23 6.21 -15.54 0.60
N ARG A 24 6.30 -14.45 -0.18
CA ARG A 24 7.33 -13.42 -0.03
C ARG A 24 6.68 -12.09 0.35
N LEU A 25 7.20 -11.47 1.40
CA LEU A 25 6.87 -10.09 1.75
C LEU A 25 7.56 -9.14 0.76
N ILE A 26 6.76 -8.32 0.08
CA ILE A 26 7.23 -7.26 -0.81
C ILE A 26 6.91 -5.93 -0.14
N VAL A 27 7.90 -5.04 -0.09
CA VAL A 27 7.77 -3.69 0.45
C VAL A 27 8.10 -2.70 -0.66
N ILE A 28 7.15 -1.81 -0.96
CA ILE A 28 7.32 -0.74 -1.94
C ILE A 28 7.19 0.58 -1.19
N GLU A 29 8.28 1.31 -1.09
CA GLU A 29 8.32 2.60 -0.41
C GLU A 29 7.83 3.72 -1.32
N ASN A 30 7.47 4.85 -0.72
CA ASN A 30 7.21 6.09 -1.43
C ASN A 30 6.07 5.97 -2.45
N VAL A 31 5.00 5.23 -2.15
CA VAL A 31 3.84 5.10 -3.03
C VAL A 31 2.90 6.29 -2.83
N PRO A 32 2.51 7.03 -3.88
CA PRO A 32 1.53 8.10 -3.73
C PRO A 32 0.15 7.53 -3.37
N ALA A 33 -0.47 8.07 -2.33
CA ALA A 33 -1.80 7.67 -1.88
C ALA A 33 -2.55 8.88 -1.33
N ARG A 34 -3.88 8.80 -1.34
CA ARG A 34 -4.73 9.61 -0.48
C ARG A 34 -5.04 8.81 0.77
N VAL A 35 -4.86 9.39 1.95
CA VAL A 35 -5.06 8.68 3.20
C VAL A 35 -6.10 9.38 4.04
N ASN A 36 -7.05 8.60 4.53
CA ASN A 36 -8.03 9.06 5.49
C ASN A 36 -7.34 9.29 6.84
N VAL A 37 -7.37 10.52 7.35
CA VAL A 37 -6.64 10.91 8.58
C VAL A 37 -7.24 10.28 9.84
N GLU A 38 -8.50 9.84 9.79
CA GLU A 38 -9.21 9.26 10.93
C GLU A 38 -9.01 7.75 11.01
N THR A 39 -9.02 7.06 9.87
CA THR A 39 -8.96 5.59 9.81
C THR A 39 -7.61 5.04 9.36
N GLY A 40 -6.78 5.85 8.69
CA GLY A 40 -5.57 5.40 8.03
C GLY A 40 -5.80 4.65 6.72
N GLU A 41 -7.05 4.59 6.23
CA GLU A 41 -7.37 3.95 4.94
C GLU A 41 -6.59 4.61 3.81
N GLN A 42 -5.98 3.80 2.94
CA GLN A 42 -5.14 4.25 1.84
C GLN A 42 -5.84 4.01 0.51
N LEU A 43 -6.10 5.09 -0.22
CA LEU A 43 -6.70 5.05 -1.55
C LEU A 43 -5.63 5.34 -2.61
N PHE A 44 -5.52 4.44 -3.58
CA PHE A 44 -4.56 4.52 -4.68
C PHE A 44 -5.29 4.86 -5.98
N SER A 45 -4.67 5.69 -6.83
CA SER A 45 -5.19 5.93 -8.18
C SER A 45 -5.01 4.69 -9.07
N PRO A 46 -5.82 4.53 -10.13
CA PRO A 46 -5.61 3.46 -11.11
C PRO A 46 -4.17 3.39 -11.65
N ASP A 47 -3.58 4.54 -12.04
CA ASP A 47 -2.19 4.62 -12.50
C ASP A 47 -1.18 4.12 -11.47
N THR A 48 -1.44 4.42 -10.18
CA THR A 48 -0.57 3.95 -9.09
C THR A 48 -0.65 2.44 -8.98
N VAL A 49 -1.86 1.87 -9.01
CA VAL A 49 -2.08 0.42 -8.92
C VAL A 49 -1.44 -0.31 -10.11
N GLU A 50 -1.59 0.19 -11.34
CA GLU A 50 -0.94 -0.39 -12.52
C GLU A 50 0.59 -0.40 -12.36
N ARG A 51 1.17 0.70 -11.89
CA ARG A 51 2.62 0.80 -11.67
C ARG A 51 3.09 -0.15 -10.58
N LEU A 52 2.33 -0.32 -9.50
CA LEU A 52 2.63 -1.30 -8.45
C LEU A 52 2.66 -2.72 -9.02
N GLN A 53 1.62 -3.12 -9.75
CA GLN A 53 1.54 -4.45 -10.36
C GLN A 53 2.69 -4.72 -11.33
N LYS A 54 3.02 -3.74 -12.17
CA LYS A 54 4.17 -3.81 -13.08
C LYS A 54 5.48 -4.02 -12.33
N MET A 55 5.73 -3.27 -11.25
CA MET A 55 6.94 -3.43 -10.43
C MET A 55 7.04 -4.82 -9.81
N ILE A 56 5.90 -5.38 -9.36
CA ILE A 56 5.84 -6.74 -8.78
C ILE A 56 6.09 -7.82 -9.84
N TRP A 57 5.51 -7.69 -11.03
CA TRP A 57 5.65 -8.70 -12.09
C TRP A 57 6.99 -8.68 -12.81
N GLU A 58 7.54 -7.50 -13.08
CA GLU A 58 8.80 -7.36 -13.80
C GLU A 58 10.03 -7.78 -12.97
N GLN A 59 9.86 -8.07 -11.67
CA GLN A 59 10.93 -8.49 -10.77
C GLN A 59 12.16 -7.59 -10.85
N ASN A 60 11.92 -6.28 -10.92
CA ASN A 60 12.99 -5.29 -10.95
C ASN A 60 13.92 -5.47 -9.74
N ARG A 61 15.23 -5.25 -9.93
CA ARG A 61 16.22 -5.39 -8.85
C ARG A 61 15.81 -4.47 -7.69
N PRO A 62 15.57 -5.02 -6.48
CA PRO A 62 15.13 -4.21 -5.37
C PRO A 62 16.26 -3.27 -4.92
N THR A 63 15.89 -2.09 -4.42
CA THR A 63 16.84 -1.12 -3.86
C THR A 63 17.53 -1.66 -2.59
N GLY A 64 16.86 -2.57 -1.88
CA GLY A 64 17.40 -3.28 -0.73
C GLY A 64 16.54 -4.50 -0.40
N VAL A 65 17.05 -5.37 0.47
CA VAL A 65 16.30 -6.52 1.00
C VAL A 65 16.29 -6.40 2.52
N ILE A 66 15.12 -6.55 3.12
CA ILE A 66 14.95 -6.65 4.57
C ILE A 66 14.86 -8.12 4.98
N GLN A 67 15.47 -8.46 6.11
CA GLN A 67 15.27 -9.75 6.76
C GLN A 67 14.27 -9.54 7.90
N VAL A 68 13.15 -10.25 7.86
CA VAL A 68 12.07 -10.10 8.82
C VAL A 68 11.84 -11.44 9.52
N PRO A 69 11.99 -11.52 10.86
CA PRO A 69 11.62 -12.72 11.60
C PRO A 69 10.10 -12.88 11.61
N VAL A 70 9.63 -14.12 11.42
CA VAL A 70 8.21 -14.47 11.47
C VAL A 70 7.96 -15.24 12.76
N TYR A 71 6.96 -14.81 13.53
CA TYR A 71 6.53 -15.46 14.76
C TYR A 71 5.10 -15.96 14.59
N GLU A 72 4.83 -17.17 15.04
CA GLU A 72 3.47 -17.72 15.12
C GLU A 72 2.78 -17.19 16.37
N PHE A 73 1.55 -16.68 16.23
CA PHE A 73 0.73 -16.25 17.36
C PHE A 73 0.01 -17.48 17.91
N ALA A 74 0.50 -18.01 19.03
CA ALA A 74 -0.01 -19.19 19.73
C ALA A 74 -1.16 -18.86 20.69
#